data_AF-A0A554KSD5-F1
#
_entry.id   AF-A0A554KSD5-F1
#
_cell.length_a   1.000
_cell.length_b   1.000
_cell.length_c   1.000
_cell.angle_alpha   90.00
_cell.angle_beta   90.00
_cell.angle_gamma   90.00
#
_symmetry.space_group_name_H-M   'P 1'
#
loop_
_entity.id
_entity.type
_entity.pdbx_description
1 polymer ?
#
loop_
_entity_poly.entity_id
_entity_poly.type
_entity_poly.pdbx_seq_one_letter_code
_entity_poly.pdbx_strand_id
1 'polypeptide(L)'
;MANLNLPKTGWVLVDTNFLIDFFSKKQFYSEFLKSASKSSISIVSIEPVRVEFIRSKNKDVVRQKSDFFIKVVEALLPLDQEVFSLVQPTDIFLACAIQRYSQVYLLTRNHQDFPTKLFKRSNIFNIETEKDVKTYALYQYIQPEAKEISF
;
A
#
# COMPACT_ATOMS: atom_id res chain seq x y z
N MET A 1 4.17 -5.98 22.49
CA MET A 1 3.66 -6.36 21.16
C MET A 1 2.72 -5.27 20.71
N ALA A 2 3.02 -4.57 19.62
CA ALA A 2 2.17 -3.49 19.12
C ALA A 2 0.89 -4.12 18.56
N ASN A 3 -0.27 -3.75 19.11
CA ASN A 3 -1.54 -4.24 18.61
C ASN A 3 -1.86 -3.48 17.32
N LEU A 4 -1.46 -4.03 16.17
CA LEU A 4 -1.75 -3.46 14.86
C LEU A 4 -3.26 -3.58 14.63
N ASN A 5 -3.98 -2.47 14.84
CA ASN A 5 -5.40 -2.38 14.56
C ASN A 5 -5.59 -2.33 13.03
N LEU A 6 -5.54 -3.49 12.38
CA LEU A 6 -5.80 -3.66 10.95
C LEU A 6 -7.29 -3.94 10.70
N PRO A 7 -7.82 -3.65 9.50
CA PRO A 7 -9.18 -4.05 9.15
C PRO A 7 -9.34 -5.57 9.21
N LYS A 8 -10.56 -6.06 9.48
CA LYS A 8 -10.80 -7.52 9.59
C LYS A 8 -10.73 -8.23 8.24
N THR A 9 -11.11 -7.54 7.17
CA THR A 9 -11.17 -8.04 5.80
C THR A 9 -10.77 -6.95 4.81
N GLY A 10 -10.37 -7.34 3.60
CA GLY A 10 -10.10 -6.44 2.49
C GLY A 10 -8.70 -6.61 1.92
N TRP A 11 -8.23 -5.62 1.16
CA TRP A 11 -6.92 -5.66 0.54
C TRP A 11 -6.09 -4.48 1.03
N VAL A 12 -4.85 -4.74 1.44
CA VAL A 12 -3.90 -3.68 1.76
C VAL A 12 -2.98 -3.46 0.57
N LEU A 13 -3.16 -2.33 -0.10
CA LEU A 13 -2.32 -1.87 -1.18
C LEU A 13 -1.04 -1.27 -0.60
N VAL A 14 0.10 -1.93 -0.82
CA VAL A 14 1.39 -1.45 -0.31
C VAL A 14 2.03 -0.44 -1.26
N ASP A 15 2.57 0.63 -0.69
CA ASP A 15 3.36 1.64 -1.37
C ASP A 15 4.85 1.23 -1.49
N THR A 16 5.59 1.84 -2.41
CA THR A 16 7.03 1.70 -2.60
C THR A 16 7.79 1.94 -1.29
N ASN A 17 7.40 2.96 -0.50
CA ASN A 17 8.10 3.29 0.74
C ASN A 17 8.04 2.17 1.79
N PHE A 18 6.90 1.48 1.91
CA PHE A 18 6.72 0.36 2.82
C PHE A 18 7.58 -0.82 2.38
N LEU A 19 7.58 -1.14 1.07
CA LEU A 19 8.39 -2.22 0.51
C LEU A 19 9.89 -1.97 0.70
N ILE A 20 10.37 -0.73 0.51
CA ILE A 20 11.78 -0.36 0.74
C ILE A 20 12.17 -0.58 2.20
N ASP A 21 11.36 -0.07 3.12
CA ASP A 21 11.68 -0.16 4.54
C ASP A 21 11.63 -1.63 5.02
N PHE A 22 10.61 -2.38 4.57
CA PHE A 22 10.47 -3.80 4.91
C PHE A 22 11.62 -4.64 4.33
N PHE A 23 11.98 -4.45 3.05
CA PHE A 23 13.11 -5.14 2.44
C PHE A 23 14.40 -4.95 3.24
N SER A 24 14.63 -3.72 3.72
CA SER A 24 15.84 -3.34 4.46
C SER A 24 15.86 -3.84 5.90
N LYS A 25 14.69 -3.98 6.54
CA LYS A 25 14.54 -4.18 7.99
C LYS A 25 13.51 -5.26 8.34
N LYS A 26 13.60 -6.42 7.67
CA LYS A 26 12.59 -7.51 7.69
C LYS A 26 12.03 -7.88 9.07
N GLN A 27 12.89 -7.95 10.09
CA GLN A 27 12.47 -8.36 11.44
C GLN A 27 11.37 -7.46 12.03
N PHE A 28 11.46 -6.14 11.85
CA PHE A 28 10.56 -5.15 12.45
C PHE A 28 9.17 -5.12 11.78
N TYR A 29 9.07 -5.62 10.55
CA TYR A 29 7.85 -5.60 9.74
C TYR A 29 7.16 -6.98 9.72
N SER A 30 7.79 -8.01 10.27
CA SER A 30 7.24 -9.37 10.27
C SER A 30 5.93 -9.49 11.06
N GLU A 31 5.75 -8.68 12.10
CA GLU A 31 4.49 -8.64 12.87
C GLU A 31 3.32 -8.12 12.03
N PHE A 32 3.57 -7.19 11.10
CA PHE A 32 2.56 -6.70 10.18
C PHE A 32 2.03 -7.83 9.30
N LEU A 33 2.92 -8.63 8.68
CA LEU A 33 2.49 -9.78 7.87
C LEU A 33 1.75 -10.83 8.70
N LYS A 34 2.22 -11.12 9.92
CA LYS A 34 1.52 -12.06 10.81
C LYS A 34 0.11 -11.55 11.15
N SER A 35 -0.04 -10.25 11.39
CA SER A 35 -1.33 -9.63 11.73
C SER A 35 -2.27 -9.60 10.52
N ALA A 36 -1.73 -9.30 9.33
CA ALA A 36 -2.45 -9.38 8.06
C ALA A 36 -2.94 -10.81 7.82
N SER A 37 -2.08 -11.83 7.98
CA SER A 37 -2.44 -13.25 7.77
C SER A 37 -3.46 -13.82 8.75
N LYS A 38 -3.53 -13.26 9.97
CA LYS A 38 -4.54 -13.63 10.98
C LYS A 38 -5.91 -13.01 10.69
N SER A 39 -5.91 -11.93 9.91
CA SER A 39 -7.10 -11.27 9.40
C SER A 39 -7.36 -11.81 7.98
N SER A 40 -8.54 -11.61 7.41
CA SER A 40 -8.76 -11.95 6.00
C SER A 40 -8.30 -10.79 5.10
N ILE A 41 -7.07 -10.33 5.32
CA ILE A 41 -6.42 -9.28 4.54
C ILE A 41 -5.46 -9.93 3.55
N SER A 42 -5.57 -9.56 2.28
CA SER A 42 -4.53 -9.83 1.29
C SER A 42 -3.62 -8.63 1.08
N ILE A 43 -2.32 -8.87 0.95
CA ILE A 43 -1.35 -7.83 0.60
C ILE A 43 -1.28 -7.71 -0.93
N VAL A 44 -1.63 -6.55 -1.45
CA VAL A 44 -1.68 -6.29 -2.90
C VAL A 44 -0.80 -5.10 -3.26
N SER A 45 -0.47 -4.95 -4.55
CA SER A 45 0.30 -3.82 -5.08
C SER A 45 -0.21 -3.46 -6.47
N ILE A 46 0.37 -2.43 -7.10
CA ILE A 46 0.19 -2.09 -8.51
C ILE A 46 1.52 -2.17 -9.25
N GLU A 47 1.47 -2.25 -10.57
CA GLU A 47 2.64 -2.38 -11.44
C GLU A 47 3.65 -1.22 -11.29
N PRO A 48 3.23 0.07 -11.25
CA PRO A 48 4.16 1.19 -11.02
C PRO A 48 5.00 1.04 -9.75
N VAL A 49 4.37 0.63 -8.64
CA VAL A 49 5.07 0.38 -7.36
C VAL A 49 6.08 -0.76 -7.49
N ARG A 50 5.72 -1.84 -8.19
CA ARG A 50 6.65 -2.95 -8.45
C ARG A 50 7.89 -2.48 -9.20
N VAL A 51 7.69 -1.74 -10.29
CA VAL A 51 8.77 -1.19 -11.12
C VAL A 51 9.67 -0.27 -10.30
N GLU A 52 9.08 0.67 -9.56
CA GLU A 52 9.81 1.62 -8.73
C GLU A 52 10.61 0.94 -7.63
N PHE A 53 10.00 -0.02 -6.93
CA PHE A 53 10.66 -0.79 -5.87
C PHE A 53 11.85 -1.57 -6.40
N ILE A 54 11.67 -2.37 -7.46
CA ILE A 54 12.69 -3.29 -7.99
C ILE A 54 13.85 -2.54 -8.67
N ARG A 55 13.61 -1.32 -9.17
CA ARG A 55 14.60 -0.51 -9.90
C ARG A 55 15.93 -0.41 -9.14
N SER A 56 17.02 -0.82 -9.80
CA SER A 56 18.39 -0.75 -9.31
C SER A 56 19.37 -0.87 -10.48
N LYS A 57 20.57 -0.31 -10.34
CA LYS A 57 21.67 -0.49 -11.32
C LYS A 57 22.37 -1.85 -11.17
N ASN A 58 22.17 -2.53 -10.04
CA ASN A 58 22.79 -3.82 -9.74
C ASN A 58 21.78 -4.96 -9.97
N LYS A 59 22.12 -5.90 -10.88
CA LYS A 59 21.28 -7.04 -11.26
C LYS A 59 20.94 -7.98 -10.09
N ASP A 60 21.88 -8.21 -9.17
CA ASP A 60 21.62 -9.08 -8.01
C ASP A 60 20.62 -8.44 -7.07
N VAL A 61 20.69 -7.11 -6.89
CA VAL A 61 19.72 -6.35 -6.10
C VAL A 61 18.35 -6.37 -6.76
N VAL A 62 18.27 -6.24 -8.10
CA VAL A 62 17.02 -6.38 -8.86
C VAL A 62 16.39 -7.75 -8.58
N ARG A 63 17.17 -8.83 -8.66
CA ARG A 63 16.69 -10.19 -8.40
C ARG A 63 16.19 -10.35 -6.97
N GLN A 64 16.97 -9.93 -5.97
CA GLN A 64 16.58 -10.01 -4.56
C GLN A 64 15.30 -9.24 -4.25
N LYS A 65 15.14 -8.05 -4.83
CA LYS A 65 13.92 -7.25 -4.68
C LYS A 65 12.73 -7.90 -5.38
N SER A 66 12.92 -8.45 -6.57
CA SER A 66 11.87 -9.19 -7.29
C SER A 66 11.38 -10.39 -6.49
N ASP A 67 12.31 -11.22 -5.99
CA ASP A 67 11.99 -12.39 -5.17
C ASP A 67 11.27 -12.00 -3.88
N PHE A 68 11.71 -10.90 -3.24
CA PHE A 68 11.06 -10.35 -2.07
C PHE A 68 9.64 -9.84 -2.37
N PHE A 69 9.45 -9.12 -3.48
CA PHE A 69 8.15 -8.60 -3.90
C PHE A 69 7.16 -9.74 -4.09
N ILE A 70 7.53 -10.78 -4.84
CA ILE A 70 6.70 -11.97 -5.09
C ILE A 70 6.34 -12.69 -3.78
N LYS A 71 7.24 -12.70 -2.80
CA LYS A 71 6.99 -13.32 -1.50
C LYS A 71 6.00 -12.53 -0.63
N VAL A 72 5.97 -11.20 -0.75
CA VAL A 72 5.18 -10.30 0.11
C VAL A 72 3.84 -9.93 -0.50
N VAL A 73 3.81 -9.69 -1.82
CA VAL A 73 2.64 -9.23 -2.56
C VAL A 73 1.93 -10.42 -3.18
N GLU A 74 0.71 -10.67 -2.74
CA GLU A 74 -0.12 -11.81 -3.18
C GLU A 74 -0.71 -11.58 -4.58
N ALA A 75 -1.03 -10.33 -4.92
CA ALA A 75 -1.62 -9.98 -6.20
C ALA A 75 -1.28 -8.55 -6.64
N LEU A 76 -1.26 -8.34 -7.96
CA LEU A 76 -1.23 -7.02 -8.57
C LEU A 76 -2.67 -6.61 -8.95
N LEU A 77 -3.11 -5.46 -8.46
CA LEU A 77 -4.38 -4.89 -8.87
C LEU A 77 -4.27 -4.35 -10.30
N PRO A 78 -5.18 -4.72 -11.21
CA PRO A 78 -5.16 -4.21 -12.57
C PRO A 78 -5.54 -2.72 -12.57
N LEU A 79 -4.81 -1.94 -13.36
CA LEU A 79 -5.14 -0.55 -13.67
C LEU A 79 -5.29 -0.43 -15.19
N ASP A 80 -6.22 0.41 -15.64
CA ASP A 80 -6.47 0.58 -17.07
C ASP A 80 -5.26 1.23 -17.73
N GLN A 81 -4.91 0.78 -18.94
CA GLN A 81 -3.78 1.32 -19.70
C GLN A 81 -3.90 2.83 -19.94
N GLU A 82 -5.12 3.35 -20.02
CA GLU A 82 -5.40 4.78 -20.15
C GLU A 82 -4.91 5.59 -18.94
N VAL A 83 -4.91 5.01 -17.73
CA VAL A 83 -4.35 5.69 -16.55
C VAL A 83 -2.83 5.85 -16.69
N PHE A 84 -2.16 4.89 -17.36
CA PHE A 84 -0.71 4.93 -17.57
C PHE A 84 -0.26 5.97 -18.59
N SER A 85 -1.12 6.35 -19.55
CA SER A 85 -0.78 7.38 -20.53
C SER A 85 -0.96 8.81 -19.99
N LEU A 86 -1.77 8.98 -18.94
CA LEU A 86 -2.19 10.29 -18.46
C LEU A 86 -1.28 10.86 -17.36
N VAL A 87 -0.54 10.02 -16.61
CA VAL A 87 0.03 10.47 -15.33
C VAL A 87 1.36 9.79 -14.98
N GLN A 88 2.34 10.54 -14.46
CA GLN A 88 3.67 10.03 -14.10
C GLN A 88 4.00 9.87 -12.60
N PRO A 89 3.36 10.54 -11.62
CA PRO A 89 3.60 10.17 -10.23
C PRO A 89 2.92 8.84 -9.86
N THR A 90 3.69 7.87 -9.32
CA THR A 90 3.19 6.62 -8.74
C THR A 90 2.01 6.85 -7.79
N ASP A 91 2.04 7.96 -7.04
CA ASP A 91 1.00 8.34 -6.07
C ASP A 91 -0.38 8.52 -6.70
N ILE A 92 -0.46 8.98 -7.95
CA ILE A 92 -1.75 9.12 -8.63
C ILE A 92 -2.30 7.75 -9.03
N PHE A 93 -1.45 6.80 -9.44
CA PHE A 93 -1.90 5.43 -9.66
C PHE A 93 -2.39 4.77 -8.37
N LEU A 94 -1.73 5.04 -7.23
CA LEU A 94 -2.18 4.60 -5.91
C LEU A 94 -3.54 5.20 -5.56
N ALA A 95 -3.73 6.50 -5.79
CA ALA A 95 -5.00 7.20 -5.59
C ALA A 95 -6.12 6.60 -6.47
N CYS A 96 -5.86 6.36 -7.76
CA CYS A 96 -6.81 5.73 -8.67
C CYS A 96 -7.16 4.30 -8.23
N ALA A 97 -6.18 3.52 -7.76
CA ALA A 97 -6.42 2.15 -7.28
C ALA A 97 -7.39 2.16 -6.09
N ILE A 98 -7.13 2.97 -5.06
CA ILE A 98 -8.01 3.01 -3.88
C ILE A 98 -9.37 3.66 -4.15
N GLN A 99 -9.47 4.51 -5.17
CA GLN A 99 -10.75 5.02 -5.66
C GLN A 99 -11.57 3.95 -6.37
N ARG A 100 -10.94 3.13 -7.21
CA ARG A 100 -11.59 2.08 -8.00
C ARG A 100 -12.07 0.92 -7.14
N TYR A 101 -11.27 0.52 -6.15
CA TYR A 101 -11.51 -0.67 -5.35
C TYR A 101 -11.96 -0.30 -3.94
N SER A 102 -13.27 -0.40 -3.67
CA SER A 102 -13.90 0.02 -2.40
C SER A 102 -13.38 -0.71 -1.15
N GLN A 103 -12.81 -1.90 -1.29
CA GLN A 103 -12.25 -2.69 -0.18
C GLN A 103 -10.73 -2.58 -0.06
N VAL A 104 -10.09 -1.65 -0.78
CA VAL A 104 -8.65 -1.44 -0.72
C VAL A 104 -8.30 -0.35 0.29
N TYR A 105 -7.26 -0.63 1.07
CA TYR A 105 -6.62 0.30 1.99
C TYR A 105 -5.20 0.55 1.50
N LEU A 106 -4.85 1.79 1.17
CA LEU A 106 -3.47 2.17 0.88
C LEU A 106 -2.68 2.25 2.18
N LEU A 107 -1.59 1.49 2.25
CA LEU A 107 -0.60 1.58 3.32
C LEU A 107 0.58 2.46 2.87
N THR A 108 0.72 3.64 3.50
CA THR A 108 1.79 4.58 3.18
C THR A 108 2.23 5.39 4.40
N ARG A 109 3.46 5.90 4.36
CA ARG A 109 3.97 6.95 5.26
C ARG A 109 3.94 8.35 4.63
N ASN A 110 3.54 8.46 3.36
CA ASN A 110 3.47 9.72 2.62
C ASN A 110 2.15 10.44 2.92
N HIS A 111 2.00 10.94 4.14
CA HIS A 111 0.71 11.47 4.61
C HIS A 111 0.26 12.77 3.93
N GLN A 112 1.17 13.48 3.27
CA GLN A 112 0.90 14.76 2.62
C GLN A 112 0.29 14.58 1.22
N ASP A 113 0.55 13.44 0.58
CA ASP A 113 0.16 13.20 -0.82
C ASP A 113 -1.30 12.71 -0.95
N PHE A 114 -1.93 12.32 0.16
CA PHE A 114 -3.30 11.80 0.21
C PHE A 114 -4.21 12.74 1.02
N PRO A 115 -4.85 13.73 0.38
CA PRO A 115 -5.66 14.73 1.06
C PRO A 115 -6.88 14.11 1.73
N THR A 116 -7.09 14.44 3.02
CA THR A 116 -8.16 13.84 3.84
C THR A 116 -9.58 14.22 3.43
N LYS A 117 -9.72 15.20 2.53
CA LYS A 117 -11.01 15.55 1.89
C LYS A 117 -11.49 14.46 0.91
N LEU A 118 -10.57 13.70 0.33
CA LEU A 118 -10.85 12.63 -0.63
C LEU A 118 -10.60 11.25 -0.04
N PHE A 119 -9.66 11.15 0.90
CA PHE A 119 -9.22 9.87 1.46
C PHE A 119 -9.40 9.84 2.98
N LYS A 120 -10.16 8.88 3.48
CA LYS A 120 -10.31 8.63 4.91
C LYS A 120 -9.09 7.89 5.42
N ARG A 121 -8.38 8.48 6.37
CA ARG A 121 -7.34 7.80 7.15
C ARG A 121 -8.00 6.97 8.25
N SER A 122 -7.98 5.65 8.13
CA SER A 122 -8.72 4.74 9.02
C SER A 122 -7.89 4.28 10.23
N ASN A 123 -6.61 3.97 10.02
CA ASN A 123 -5.74 3.38 11.03
C ASN A 123 -4.36 4.02 10.94
N ILE A 124 -3.70 4.18 12.08
CA ILE A 124 -2.32 4.68 12.17
C ILE A 124 -1.57 3.70 13.06
N PHE A 125 -0.38 3.31 12.64
CA PHE A 125 0.48 2.48 13.45
C PHE A 125 1.95 2.84 13.24
N ASN A 126 2.73 2.56 14.27
CA ASN A 126 4.16 2.83 14.29
C ASN A 126 4.92 1.51 14.21
N ILE A 127 5.97 1.50 13.40
CA ILE A 127 6.97 0.45 13.37
C ILE A 127 8.25 1.06 13.91
N GLU A 128 8.59 0.67 15.14
CA GLU A 128 9.81 1.11 15.82
C GLU A 128 10.97 0.22 15.38
N THR A 129 12.06 0.85 14.96
CA THR A 129 13.34 0.19 14.70
C THR A 129 14.38 0.72 15.68
N GLU A 130 15.58 0.13 15.69
CA GLU A 130 16.67 0.56 16.57
C GLU A 130 17.02 2.06 16.45
N LYS A 131 16.78 2.68 15.29
CA LYS A 131 17.24 4.05 15.00
C LYS A 131 16.13 5.06 14.76
N ASP A 132 14.91 4.60 14.49
CA ASP A 132 13.81 5.46 14.08
C ASP A 132 12.44 4.84 14.33
N VAL A 133 11.42 5.69 14.40
CA VAL A 133 10.02 5.31 14.40
C VAL A 133 9.43 5.65 13.04
N LYS A 134 8.91 4.64 12.33
CA LYS A 134 8.18 4.84 11.07
C LYS A 134 6.69 4.82 11.34
N THR A 135 6.02 5.94 11.11
CA THR A 135 4.56 6.04 11.19
C THR A 135 3.96 5.72 9.83
N TYR A 136 3.06 4.74 9.80
CA TYR A 136 2.25 4.41 8.64
C TYR A 136 0.79 4.64 8.93
N ALA A 137 0.02 4.87 7.88
CA ALA A 137 -1.42 4.92 7.98
C ALA A 137 -2.09 4.16 6.82
N LEU A 138 -3.30 3.68 7.11
CA LEU A 138 -4.20 3.12 6.12
C LEU A 138 -5.14 4.21 5.62
N TYR A 139 -5.21 4.39 4.30
CA TYR A 139 -6.10 5.32 3.63
C TYR A 139 -7.10 4.56 2.76
N GLN A 140 -8.35 5.01 2.77
CA GLN A 140 -9.38 4.54 1.86
C GLN A 140 -10.00 5.72 1.14
N TYR A 141 -10.48 5.51 -0.09
CA TYR A 141 -11.26 6.53 -0.77
C TYR A 141 -12.61 6.75 -0.09
N ILE A 142 -12.99 8.02 0.09
CA ILE A 142 -14.31 8.40 0.58
C ILE A 142 -15.28 8.27 -0.59
N GLN A 143 -16.12 7.25 -0.56
CA GLN A 143 -17.17 7.08 -1.57
C GLN A 143 -18.14 8.27 -1.48
N PRO A 144 -18.42 8.98 -2.58
CA PRO A 144 -19.50 9.95 -2.60
C PRO A 144 -20.80 9.25 -2.22
N GLU A 145 -21.61 9.85 -1.36
CA GLU A 145 -22.98 9.38 -1.16
C GLU A 145 -23.67 9.34 -2.53
N ALA A 146 -24.21 8.18 -2.89
CA ALA A 146 -25.01 8.06 -4.09
C ALA A 146 -26.23 8.97 -3.90
N LYS A 147 -26.28 10.09 -4.62
CA LYS A 147 -27.51 10.88 -4.69
C LYS A 147 -28.56 10.01 -5.35
N GLU A 148 -29.54 9.54 -4.59
CA GLU A 148 -30.75 8.98 -5.15
C GLU A 148 -31.38 10.05 -6.04
N ILE A 149 -31.29 9.86 -7.35
CA ILE A 149 -32.05 10.66 -8.30
C ILE A 149 -33.47 10.07 -8.27
N SER A 150 -34.35 10.67 -7.48
CA SER A 150 -35.79 10.41 -7.57
C SER A 150 -36.28 10.99 -8.90
N PHE A 151 -36.73 10.13 -9.82
CA PHE A 151 -37.45 10.51 -11.03
C PHE A 151 -38.92 10.81 -10.72
#